data_AF-A0A8J4AZJ3-F1
#
_entry.id   AF-A0A8J4AZJ3-F1
#
_cell.length_a   1.000
_cell.length_b   1.000
_cell.length_c   1.000
_cell.angle_alpha   90.00
_cell.angle_beta   90.00
_cell.angle_gamma   90.00
#
_symmetry.space_group_name_H-M   'P 1'
#
loop_
_entity.id
_entity.type
_entity.pdbx_description
1 polymer ?
#
loop_
_entity_poly.entity_id
_entity_poly.type
_entity_poly.pdbx_seq_one_letter_code
_entity_poly.pdbx_strand_id
1 'polypeptide(L)'
;MVAALREFMENEGAGTLPLEGSIPDMHATTEMYLRVQHLYREKAERDVAAVETHVRQVLGRLGQAADSISHDTVRLYCRHARHLRCVRYRTLAEETGSETVRSNVLAAALSAGGGGGLGFGGDMPPGSSDAALYVLLRAADRFHALTGRYPGSPAVDPQEDLPLMRQAAMQVLSEAGVGGAAKSPDSSSGSGAGSAVVSEDLLSEMCRAGAAELHVVAAFMGGVAAQEAIKLVTRQFVPIAGTLIYNAMACTTTVLEL
;
A
#
# COMPACT_ATOMS: atom_id res chain seq x y z
N MET A 1 -16.99 10.13 -16.10
CA MET A 1 -15.79 10.16 -16.97
C MET A 1 -15.31 8.77 -17.39
N VAL A 2 -15.05 7.82 -16.47
CA VAL A 2 -14.65 6.44 -16.86
C VAL A 2 -15.67 5.76 -17.77
N ALA A 3 -16.98 5.90 -17.49
CA ALA A 3 -18.02 5.41 -18.38
C ALA A 3 -17.94 6.03 -19.79
N ALA A 4 -17.79 7.37 -19.88
CA ALA A 4 -17.65 8.07 -21.15
C ALA A 4 -16.37 7.67 -21.93
N LEU A 5 -15.28 7.37 -21.22
CA LEU A 5 -14.06 6.84 -21.82
C LEU A 5 -14.30 5.47 -22.45
N ARG A 6 -15.07 4.60 -21.78
CA ARG A 6 -15.47 3.31 -22.34
C ARG A 6 -16.32 3.48 -23.61
N GLU A 7 -17.32 4.35 -23.58
CA GLU A 7 -18.14 4.65 -24.77
C GLU A 7 -17.28 5.18 -25.93
N PHE A 8 -16.31 6.06 -25.66
CA PHE A 8 -15.37 6.51 -26.68
C PHE A 8 -14.56 5.33 -27.27
N MET A 9 -14.02 4.45 -26.42
CA MET A 9 -13.24 3.31 -26.89
C MET A 9 -14.07 2.38 -27.79
N GLU A 10 -15.35 2.17 -27.46
CA GLU A 10 -16.25 1.30 -28.24
C GLU A 10 -16.68 1.94 -29.57
N ASN A 11 -16.63 3.27 -29.68
CA ASN A 11 -17.05 4.03 -30.85
C ASN A 11 -15.85 4.67 -31.57
N GLU A 12 -15.56 5.95 -31.32
CA GLU A 12 -14.58 6.75 -32.07
C GLU A 12 -13.13 6.29 -31.87
N GLY A 13 -12.84 5.66 -30.72
CA GLY A 13 -11.53 5.15 -30.33
C GLY A 13 -11.17 3.81 -30.94
N ALA A 14 -12.13 3.06 -31.51
CA ALA A 14 -11.90 1.76 -32.14
C ALA A 14 -11.05 0.79 -31.28
N GLY A 15 -11.38 0.70 -29.98
CA GLY A 15 -10.68 -0.12 -28.98
C GLY A 15 -9.49 0.57 -28.31
N THR A 16 -9.15 1.80 -28.68
CA THR A 16 -7.99 2.54 -28.15
C THR A 16 -8.40 3.74 -27.29
N LEU A 17 -7.52 4.12 -26.37
CA LEU A 17 -7.70 5.30 -25.53
C LEU A 17 -7.53 6.60 -26.34
N PRO A 18 -8.12 7.72 -25.88
CA PRO A 18 -7.87 9.04 -26.43
C PRO A 18 -6.38 9.34 -26.53
N LEU A 19 -5.97 10.01 -27.59
CA LEU A 19 -4.58 10.38 -27.78
C LEU A 19 -4.14 11.44 -26.76
N GLU A 20 -2.96 11.25 -26.15
CA GLU A 20 -2.38 12.21 -25.20
C GLU A 20 -2.03 13.55 -25.88
N GLY A 21 -1.66 13.50 -27.16
CA GLY A 21 -1.33 14.65 -28.00
C GLY A 21 0.11 15.15 -27.87
N SER A 22 0.86 14.72 -26.86
CA SER A 22 2.30 14.99 -26.75
C SER A 22 3.14 13.92 -27.44
N ILE A 23 4.23 14.33 -28.07
CA ILE A 23 5.26 13.45 -28.64
C ILE A 23 6.60 13.72 -27.96
N PRO A 24 7.45 12.71 -27.76
CA PRO A 24 8.81 12.92 -27.26
C PRO A 24 9.66 13.67 -28.30
N ASP A 25 10.82 14.15 -27.85
CA ASP A 25 11.81 14.73 -28.75
C ASP A 25 12.34 13.70 -29.77
N MET A 26 12.70 14.16 -30.96
CA MET A 26 13.21 13.31 -32.03
C MET A 26 14.11 14.10 -32.99
N HIS A 27 15.08 13.41 -33.59
CA HIS A 27 15.93 13.98 -34.63
C HIS A 27 15.10 14.24 -35.90
N ALA A 28 14.73 15.50 -36.11
CA ALA A 28 13.98 15.96 -37.27
C ALA A 28 14.34 17.43 -37.58
N THR A 29 14.01 17.89 -38.79
CA THR A 29 14.00 19.32 -39.03
C THR A 29 12.88 19.97 -38.22
N THR A 30 13.06 21.25 -37.84
CA THR A 30 12.05 22.01 -37.07
C THR A 30 10.66 21.94 -37.73
N GLU A 31 10.60 22.09 -39.05
CA GLU A 31 9.36 22.03 -39.81
C GLU A 31 8.66 20.67 -39.68
N MET A 32 9.40 19.57 -39.85
CA MET A 32 8.83 18.22 -39.76
C MET A 32 8.38 17.90 -38.34
N TYR A 33 9.17 18.28 -37.34
CA TYR A 33 8.80 18.10 -35.93
C TYR A 33 7.50 18.82 -35.60
N LEU A 34 7.40 20.11 -35.94
CA LEU A 34 6.19 20.91 -35.69
C LEU A 34 4.98 20.34 -36.43
N ARG A 35 5.15 19.87 -37.67
CA ARG A 35 4.07 19.26 -38.45
C ARG A 35 3.51 18.01 -37.79
N VAL A 36 4.37 17.12 -37.31
CA VAL A 36 3.94 15.91 -36.59
C VAL A 36 3.31 16.28 -35.24
N GLN A 37 3.91 17.21 -34.50
CA GLN A 37 3.36 17.67 -33.23
C GLN A 37 1.95 18.25 -33.39
N HIS A 38 1.71 19.06 -34.43
CA HIS A 38 0.38 19.59 -34.75
C HIS A 38 -0.62 18.48 -35.05
N LEU A 39 -0.23 17.47 -35.84
CA LEU A 39 -1.10 16.33 -36.16
C LEU A 39 -1.58 15.58 -34.90
N TYR A 40 -0.66 15.31 -33.97
CA TYR A 40 -0.97 14.64 -32.70
C TYR A 40 -1.87 15.53 -31.82
N ARG A 41 -1.58 16.83 -31.75
CA ARG A 41 -2.40 17.77 -30.98
C ARG A 41 -3.82 17.85 -31.54
N GLU A 42 -3.98 17.97 -32.86
CA GLU A 42 -5.30 18.04 -33.49
C GLU A 42 -6.12 16.76 -33.32
N LYS A 43 -5.49 15.58 -33.39
CA LYS A 43 -6.17 14.32 -33.09
C LYS A 43 -6.58 14.25 -31.62
N ALA A 44 -5.71 14.65 -30.70
CA ALA A 44 -6.05 14.69 -29.27
C ALA A 44 -7.23 15.63 -28.97
N GLU A 45 -7.29 16.82 -29.58
CA GLU A 45 -8.44 17.73 -29.43
C GLU A 45 -9.75 17.11 -29.97
N ARG A 46 -9.69 16.41 -31.11
CA ARG A 46 -10.84 15.67 -31.64
C ARG A 46 -11.32 14.57 -30.70
N ASP A 47 -10.39 13.85 -30.08
CA ASP A 47 -10.71 12.80 -29.11
C ASP A 47 -11.31 13.37 -27.83
N VAL A 48 -10.78 14.50 -27.33
CA VAL A 48 -11.33 15.23 -26.18
C VAL A 48 -12.77 15.63 -26.45
N ALA A 49 -13.07 16.21 -27.63
CA ALA A 49 -14.43 16.61 -28.00
C ALA A 49 -15.42 15.42 -28.06
N ALA A 50 -14.96 14.26 -28.54
CA ALA A 50 -15.77 13.03 -28.56
C ALA A 50 -16.05 12.54 -27.12
N VAL A 51 -15.02 12.43 -26.28
CA VAL A 51 -15.20 12.05 -24.86
C VAL A 51 -16.10 13.04 -24.13
N GLU A 52 -15.96 14.34 -24.39
CA GLU A 52 -16.79 15.38 -23.77
C GLU A 52 -18.28 15.24 -24.14
N THR A 53 -18.56 14.86 -25.39
CA THR A 53 -19.93 14.54 -25.84
C THR A 53 -20.49 13.36 -25.05
N HIS A 54 -19.72 12.28 -24.89
CA HIS A 54 -20.13 11.12 -24.07
C HIS A 54 -20.29 11.50 -22.59
N VAL A 55 -19.43 12.36 -22.04
CA VAL A 55 -19.57 12.86 -20.67
C VAL A 55 -20.90 13.59 -20.49
N ARG A 56 -21.27 14.49 -21.40
CA ARG A 56 -22.55 15.21 -21.36
C ARG A 56 -23.75 14.26 -21.43
N GLN A 57 -23.68 13.23 -22.28
CA GLN A 57 -24.74 12.23 -22.36
C GLN A 57 -24.89 11.44 -21.06
N VAL A 58 -23.79 11.02 -20.43
CA VAL A 58 -23.83 10.33 -19.13
C VAL A 58 -24.39 11.25 -18.04
N LEU A 59 -24.00 12.52 -18.00
CA LEU A 59 -24.55 13.50 -17.05
C LEU A 59 -26.07 13.67 -17.22
N GLY A 60 -26.55 13.75 -18.47
CA GLY A 60 -27.98 13.82 -18.78
C GLY A 60 -28.75 12.59 -18.29
N ARG A 61 -28.20 11.37 -18.47
CA ARG A 61 -28.79 10.13 -17.94
C ARG A 61 -28.85 10.09 -16.41
N LEU A 62 -27.92 10.79 -15.74
CA LEU A 62 -27.86 10.90 -14.28
C LEU A 62 -28.65 12.10 -13.73
N GLY A 63 -29.29 12.90 -14.58
CA GLY A 63 -30.02 14.11 -14.17
C GLY A 63 -29.11 15.23 -13.64
N GLN A 64 -27.83 15.22 -14.00
CA GLN A 64 -26.87 16.27 -13.63
C GLN A 64 -26.71 17.32 -14.73
N ALA A 65 -26.32 18.54 -14.34
CA ALA A 65 -26.08 19.63 -15.28
C ALA A 65 -24.94 19.27 -16.25
N ALA A 66 -25.12 19.58 -17.53
CA ALA A 66 -24.20 19.20 -18.61
C ALA A 66 -22.83 19.89 -18.52
N ASP A 67 -22.74 20.98 -17.78
CA ASP A 67 -21.57 21.81 -17.53
C ASP A 67 -20.92 21.56 -16.15
N SER A 68 -21.40 20.57 -15.39
CA SER A 68 -20.84 20.19 -14.09
C SER A 68 -19.39 19.71 -14.16
N ILE A 69 -18.92 19.30 -15.34
CA ILE A 69 -17.53 18.94 -15.62
C ILE A 69 -17.02 19.88 -16.71
N SER A 70 -15.99 20.67 -16.41
CA SER A 70 -15.42 21.63 -17.35
C SER A 70 -14.65 20.94 -18.49
N HIS A 71 -14.57 21.62 -19.64
CA HIS A 71 -13.76 21.17 -20.78
C HIS A 71 -12.30 20.90 -20.38
N ASP A 72 -11.69 21.76 -19.56
CA ASP A 72 -10.32 21.58 -19.08
C ASP A 72 -10.14 20.30 -18.25
N THR A 73 -11.16 19.92 -17.47
CA THR A 73 -11.15 18.67 -16.70
C THR A 73 -11.21 17.45 -17.63
N VAL A 74 -12.05 17.50 -18.67
CA VAL A 74 -12.12 16.43 -19.69
C VAL A 74 -10.81 16.33 -20.46
N ARG A 75 -10.23 17.47 -20.86
CA ARG A 75 -8.94 17.52 -21.56
C ARG A 75 -7.81 16.93 -20.71
N LEU A 76 -7.70 17.32 -19.44
CA LEU A 76 -6.72 16.76 -18.51
C LEU A 76 -6.93 15.25 -18.32
N TYR A 77 -8.19 14.82 -18.19
CA TYR A 77 -8.55 13.41 -18.06
C TYR A 77 -8.16 12.58 -19.28
N CYS A 78 -8.44 13.05 -20.51
CA CYS A 78 -8.02 12.39 -21.75
C CYS A 78 -6.50 12.28 -21.87
N ARG A 79 -5.78 13.36 -21.54
CA ARG A 79 -4.31 13.37 -21.53
C ARG A 79 -3.74 12.29 -20.62
N HIS A 80 -4.35 12.06 -19.46
CA HIS A 80 -3.91 11.08 -18.48
C HIS A 80 -4.68 9.76 -18.51
N ALA A 81 -5.47 9.48 -19.56
CA ALA A 81 -6.36 8.31 -19.62
C ALA A 81 -5.61 6.98 -19.40
N ARG A 82 -4.37 6.86 -19.92
CA ARG A 82 -3.51 5.67 -19.74
C ARG A 82 -2.93 5.53 -18.33
N HIS A 83 -2.97 6.58 -17.52
CA HIS A 83 -2.36 6.66 -16.19
C HIS A 83 -3.38 6.63 -15.06
N LEU A 84 -4.66 6.42 -15.37
CA LEU A 84 -5.70 6.34 -14.35
C LEU A 84 -5.37 5.22 -13.34
N ARG A 85 -5.57 5.53 -12.07
CA ARG A 85 -5.39 4.62 -10.94
C ARG A 85 -6.58 4.74 -10.01
N CYS A 86 -7.03 3.62 -9.47
CA CYS A 86 -8.04 3.55 -8.43
C CYS A 86 -7.43 2.76 -7.28
N VAL A 87 -7.16 3.43 -6.16
CA VAL A 87 -6.67 2.80 -4.95
C VAL A 87 -7.85 2.58 -4.02
N ARG A 88 -8.03 1.34 -3.55
CA ARG A 88 -9.09 0.97 -2.60
C ARG A 88 -8.44 0.38 -1.37
N TYR A 89 -8.73 0.98 -0.24
CA TYR A 89 -8.24 0.51 1.05
C TYR A 89 -9.24 -0.44 1.68
N ARG A 90 -8.70 -1.36 2.47
CA ARG A 90 -9.48 -2.14 3.40
C ARG A 90 -9.74 -1.33 4.66
N THR A 91 -10.78 -1.71 5.36
CA THR A 91 -11.07 -1.09 6.66
C THR A 91 -10.16 -1.68 7.74
N LEU A 92 -9.88 -0.93 8.79
CA LEU A 92 -9.15 -1.45 9.95
C LEU A 92 -9.87 -2.66 10.60
N ALA A 93 -11.20 -2.69 10.53
CA ALA A 93 -12.00 -3.82 11.01
C ALA A 93 -11.74 -5.08 10.17
N GLU A 94 -11.62 -4.94 8.85
CA GLU A 94 -11.28 -6.03 7.95
C GLU A 94 -9.85 -6.55 8.14
N GLU A 95 -8.90 -5.67 8.44
CA GLU A 95 -7.49 -6.00 8.71
C GLU A 95 -7.34 -6.82 10.02
N THR A 96 -8.18 -6.54 11.02
CA THR A 96 -8.07 -7.13 12.36
C THR A 96 -9.11 -8.22 12.66
N GLY A 97 -10.16 -8.35 11.84
CA GLY A 97 -11.21 -9.34 12.02
C GLY A 97 -10.73 -10.76 11.71
N SER A 98 -11.02 -11.71 12.59
CA SER A 98 -10.54 -13.10 12.48
C SER A 98 -10.98 -13.82 11.19
N GLU A 99 -12.11 -13.43 10.59
CA GLU A 99 -12.60 -14.02 9.33
C GLU A 99 -12.09 -13.31 8.07
N THR A 100 -11.69 -12.04 8.21
CA THR A 100 -11.32 -11.18 7.08
C THR A 100 -9.82 -10.95 6.98
N VAL A 101 -9.07 -11.21 8.04
CA VAL A 101 -7.62 -11.05 8.07
C VAL A 101 -6.95 -11.82 6.92
N ARG A 102 -5.98 -11.19 6.26
CA ARG A 102 -5.20 -11.85 5.20
C ARG A 102 -4.07 -12.68 5.79
N SER A 103 -4.43 -13.76 6.50
CA SER A 103 -3.49 -14.68 7.16
C SER A 103 -2.38 -15.14 6.23
N ASN A 104 -2.71 -15.47 4.97
CA ASN A 104 -1.74 -15.94 3.98
C ASN A 104 -0.71 -14.86 3.63
N VAL A 105 -1.13 -13.59 3.50
CA VAL A 105 -0.23 -12.47 3.18
C VAL A 105 0.68 -12.18 4.37
N LEU A 106 0.11 -12.15 5.58
CA LEU A 106 0.89 -11.95 6.79
C LEU A 106 1.88 -13.09 7.03
N ALA A 107 1.45 -14.35 6.87
CA ALA A 107 2.31 -15.53 7.01
C ALA A 107 3.45 -15.54 5.99
N ALA A 108 3.15 -15.21 4.72
CA ALA A 108 4.17 -15.06 3.69
C ALA A 108 5.16 -13.95 4.04
N ALA A 109 4.69 -12.78 4.49
CA ALA A 109 5.55 -11.66 4.87
C ALA A 109 6.43 -11.95 6.10
N LEU A 110 5.93 -12.74 7.05
CA LEU A 110 6.71 -13.23 8.21
C LEU A 110 7.79 -14.25 7.80
N SER A 111 7.51 -15.04 6.77
CA SER A 111 8.42 -16.07 6.27
C SER A 111 9.45 -15.52 5.27
N ALA A 112 9.16 -14.38 4.64
CA ALA A 112 9.94 -13.84 3.52
C ALA A 112 11.31 -13.25 3.89
N GLY A 113 11.72 -13.23 5.17
CA GLY A 113 13.08 -12.83 5.56
C GLY A 113 13.58 -11.53 4.95
N GLY A 114 13.07 -10.38 5.44
CA GLY A 114 13.67 -9.06 5.18
C GLY A 114 13.39 -8.39 3.83
N GLY A 115 12.63 -7.29 3.88
CA GLY A 115 12.80 -6.09 3.05
C GLY A 115 12.75 -6.22 1.53
N GLY A 116 11.55 -6.10 0.96
CA GLY A 116 11.40 -5.76 -0.45
C GLY A 116 11.85 -4.32 -0.74
N GLY A 117 13.15 -4.11 -1.04
CA GLY A 117 13.64 -2.85 -1.60
C GLY A 117 15.14 -2.57 -1.42
N LEU A 118 15.90 -2.67 -2.52
CA LEU A 118 17.23 -2.07 -2.79
C LEU A 118 18.28 -2.09 -1.67
N GLY A 119 19.03 -3.18 -1.56
CA GLY A 119 20.41 -3.16 -1.05
C GLY A 119 20.74 -4.19 0.02
N PHE A 120 21.55 -5.19 -0.38
CA PHE A 120 22.41 -6.02 0.48
C PHE A 120 21.75 -6.70 1.71
N GLY A 121 20.98 -7.76 1.50
CA GLY A 121 20.49 -8.62 2.58
C GLY A 121 20.87 -10.08 2.36
N GLY A 122 21.87 -10.58 3.09
CA GLY A 122 22.15 -12.00 3.23
C GLY A 122 21.10 -12.71 4.11
N ASP A 123 21.13 -14.03 4.11
CA ASP A 123 20.26 -14.96 4.85
C ASP A 123 19.95 -14.47 6.28
N MET A 124 18.84 -13.75 6.44
CA MET A 124 18.34 -13.37 7.75
C MET A 124 17.42 -14.50 8.26
N PRO A 125 17.56 -14.93 9.53
CA PRO A 125 16.75 -16.03 10.03
C PRO A 125 15.24 -15.75 9.90
N PRO A 126 14.41 -16.79 9.67
CA PRO A 126 12.96 -16.65 9.64
C PRO A 126 12.45 -16.05 10.95
N GLY A 127 11.51 -15.11 10.86
CA GLY A 127 10.98 -14.39 12.04
C GLY A 127 11.61 -13.01 12.31
N SER A 128 12.61 -12.60 11.52
CA SER A 128 13.25 -11.26 11.58
C SER A 128 12.77 -10.31 10.48
N SER A 129 11.65 -10.58 9.83
CA SER A 129 11.12 -9.70 8.78
C SER A 129 10.48 -8.45 9.36
N ASP A 130 10.43 -7.36 8.59
CA ASP A 130 9.75 -6.13 8.99
C ASP A 130 8.27 -6.38 9.35
N ALA A 131 7.64 -7.42 8.78
CA ALA A 131 6.27 -7.81 9.14
C ALA A 131 6.13 -8.28 10.60
N ALA A 132 7.21 -8.74 11.24
CA ALA A 132 7.20 -9.05 12.66
C ALA A 132 6.98 -7.79 13.51
N LEU A 133 7.46 -6.61 13.06
CA LEU A 133 7.21 -5.35 13.75
C LEU A 133 5.72 -4.98 13.75
N TYR A 134 4.99 -5.30 12.68
CA TYR A 134 3.53 -5.15 12.66
C TYR A 134 2.87 -6.00 13.77
N VAL A 135 3.24 -7.29 13.86
CA VAL A 135 2.72 -8.19 14.90
C VAL A 135 3.08 -7.68 16.30
N LEU A 136 4.31 -7.19 16.49
CA LEU A 136 4.78 -6.67 17.77
C LEU A 136 4.07 -5.37 18.18
N LEU A 137 3.78 -4.46 17.24
CA LEU A 137 3.00 -3.25 17.54
C LEU A 137 1.59 -3.61 17.99
N ARG A 138 0.94 -4.57 17.32
CA ARG A 138 -0.38 -5.11 17.73
C ARG A 138 -0.31 -5.80 19.10
N ALA A 139 0.77 -6.52 19.37
CA ALA A 139 1.00 -7.17 20.65
C ALA A 139 1.25 -6.16 21.77
N ALA A 140 1.93 -5.04 21.50
CA ALA A 140 2.16 -3.96 22.45
C ALA A 140 0.85 -3.27 22.85
N ASP A 141 -0.06 -3.02 21.89
CA ASP A 141 -1.40 -2.50 22.19
C ASP A 141 -2.20 -3.46 23.09
N ARG A 142 -2.10 -4.76 22.81
CA ARG A 142 -2.74 -5.79 23.65
C ARG A 142 -2.12 -5.85 25.04
N PHE A 143 -0.80 -5.80 25.13
CA PHE A 143 -0.08 -5.73 26.40
C PHE A 143 -0.55 -4.52 27.22
N HIS A 144 -0.70 -3.35 26.58
CA HIS A 144 -1.22 -2.15 27.22
C HIS A 144 -2.67 -2.32 27.69
N ALA A 145 -3.53 -2.94 26.88
CA ALA A 145 -4.90 -3.23 27.28
C ALA A 145 -5.00 -4.16 28.51
N LEU A 146 -4.05 -5.10 28.66
CA LEU A 146 -4.03 -6.06 29.77
C LEU A 146 -3.38 -5.50 31.05
N THR A 147 -2.33 -4.69 30.91
CA THR A 147 -1.49 -4.27 32.05
C THR A 147 -1.68 -2.80 32.43
N GLY A 148 -2.32 -2.00 31.58
CA GLY A 148 -2.48 -0.56 31.75
C GLY A 148 -1.21 0.26 31.46
N ARG A 149 -0.15 -0.36 30.93
CA ARG A 149 1.11 0.31 30.54
C ARG A 149 1.72 -0.38 29.32
N TYR A 150 2.59 0.31 28.59
CA TYR A 150 3.35 -0.31 27.50
C TYR A 150 4.53 -1.16 28.05
N PRO A 151 5.02 -2.16 27.29
CA PRO A 151 6.18 -2.94 27.67
C PRO A 151 7.43 -2.06 27.78
N GLY A 152 8.30 -2.33 28.75
CA GLY A 152 9.53 -1.55 28.97
C GLY A 152 9.33 -0.19 29.61
N SER A 153 8.19 0.03 30.27
CA SER A 153 7.94 1.24 31.04
C SER A 153 9.07 1.47 32.06
N PRO A 154 9.54 2.72 32.29
CA PRO A 154 10.74 3.01 33.08
C PRO A 154 10.70 2.53 34.54
N ALA A 155 9.54 2.11 35.04
CA ALA A 155 9.35 1.61 36.40
C ALA A 155 9.60 0.10 36.55
N VAL A 156 9.79 -0.64 35.45
CA VAL A 156 9.88 -2.11 35.45
C VAL A 156 11.09 -2.55 34.63
N ASP A 157 11.76 -3.61 35.05
CA ASP A 157 12.83 -4.23 34.24
C ASP A 157 12.20 -4.80 32.95
N PRO A 158 12.67 -4.39 31.74
CA PRO A 158 12.19 -4.93 30.48
C PRO A 158 12.15 -6.47 30.41
N GLN A 159 13.02 -7.16 31.16
CA GLN A 159 13.07 -8.62 31.17
C GLN A 159 11.84 -9.26 31.85
N GLU A 160 11.18 -8.56 32.76
CA GLU A 160 9.95 -9.02 33.41
C GLU A 160 8.75 -8.97 32.46
N ASP A 161 8.78 -8.08 31.47
CA ASP A 161 7.71 -7.91 30.48
C ASP A 161 7.78 -8.93 29.35
N LEU A 162 8.95 -9.51 29.11
CA LEU A 162 9.19 -10.41 27.99
C LEU A 162 8.21 -11.61 27.91
N PRO A 163 7.87 -12.31 29.01
CA PRO A 163 6.89 -13.40 28.98
C PRO A 163 5.49 -12.96 28.57
N LEU A 164 5.04 -11.81 29.08
CA LEU A 164 3.73 -11.22 28.76
C LEU A 164 3.68 -10.71 27.32
N MET A 165 4.77 -10.10 26.85
CA MET A 165 4.90 -9.64 25.47
C MET A 165 4.86 -10.82 24.48
N ARG A 166 5.57 -11.91 24.79
CA ARG A 166 5.53 -13.15 24.02
C ARG A 166 4.11 -13.72 23.96
N GLN A 167 3.42 -13.78 25.09
CA GLN A 167 2.03 -14.23 25.15
C GLN A 167 1.12 -13.36 24.27
N ALA A 168 1.26 -12.03 24.32
CA ALA A 168 0.48 -11.11 23.51
C ALA A 168 0.75 -11.31 22.00
N ALA A 169 2.01 -11.49 21.59
CA ALA A 169 2.37 -11.76 20.21
C ALA A 169 1.81 -13.10 19.70
N MET A 170 1.88 -14.16 20.51
CA MET A 170 1.28 -15.46 20.17
C MET A 170 -0.23 -15.38 19.99
N GLN A 171 -0.91 -14.57 20.81
CA GLN A 171 -2.35 -14.36 20.66
C GLN A 171 -2.69 -13.63 19.37
N VAL A 172 -1.96 -12.56 19.03
CA VAL A 172 -2.16 -11.83 17.76
C VAL A 172 -1.99 -12.76 16.56
N LEU A 173 -0.94 -13.58 16.56
CA LEU A 173 -0.69 -14.57 15.52
C LEU A 173 -1.82 -15.62 15.44
N SER A 174 -2.29 -16.11 16.59
CA SER A 174 -3.39 -17.09 16.64
C SER A 174 -4.71 -16.54 16.10
N GLU A 175 -5.05 -15.29 16.42
CA GLU A 175 -6.26 -14.62 15.94
C GLU A 175 -6.17 -14.27 14.46
N ALA A 176 -4.96 -13.98 13.98
CA ALA A 176 -4.68 -13.80 12.57
C ALA A 176 -4.66 -15.13 11.80
N GLY A 177 -4.81 -16.28 12.45
CA GLY A 177 -4.72 -17.61 11.82
C GLY A 177 -3.32 -17.97 11.33
N VAL A 178 -2.30 -17.27 11.79
CA VAL A 178 -0.89 -17.47 11.42
C VAL A 178 -0.20 -18.24 12.54
N GLY A 179 0.13 -19.52 12.32
CA GLY A 179 0.75 -20.37 13.35
C GLY A 179 -0.13 -21.51 13.89
N GLY A 180 -1.32 -21.72 13.31
CA GLY A 180 -2.13 -22.92 13.55
C GLY A 180 -1.75 -24.06 12.61
N ALA A 181 -1.26 -25.17 13.16
CA ALA A 181 -1.03 -26.40 12.41
C ALA A 181 -2.34 -26.91 11.77
N ALA A 182 -2.34 -27.06 10.44
CA ALA A 182 -3.17 -28.08 9.82
C ALA A 182 -2.65 -29.45 10.30
N LYS A 183 -3.24 -29.97 11.39
CA LYS A 183 -3.09 -31.39 11.76
C LYS A 183 -3.90 -32.21 10.75
N SER A 184 -3.26 -32.65 9.68
CA SER A 184 -3.63 -33.94 9.05
C SER A 184 -3.18 -35.06 10.00
N PRO A 185 -3.99 -36.10 10.28
CA PRO A 185 -3.64 -37.12 11.27
C PRO A 185 -2.51 -38.06 10.83
N ASP A 186 -2.17 -38.10 9.54
CA ASP A 186 -1.42 -39.23 8.98
C ASP A 186 -0.21 -38.77 8.15
N SER A 187 0.91 -38.41 8.80
CA SER A 187 2.25 -38.62 8.22
C SER A 187 3.38 -38.36 9.23
N SER A 188 3.94 -39.45 9.73
CA SER A 188 5.24 -39.49 10.40
C SER A 188 6.37 -39.37 9.37
N SER A 189 6.72 -38.16 8.95
CA SER A 189 7.96 -37.90 8.23
C SER A 189 8.35 -36.44 8.36
N GLY A 190 9.51 -36.20 8.98
CA GLY A 190 10.03 -34.89 9.31
C GLY A 190 10.30 -34.01 8.09
N SER A 191 9.59 -32.89 8.05
CA SER A 191 10.12 -31.55 7.76
C SER A 191 9.11 -30.56 8.34
N GLY A 192 9.36 -30.13 9.58
CA GLY A 192 8.49 -29.21 10.29
C GLY A 192 8.44 -27.87 9.56
N ALA A 193 7.35 -27.61 8.85
CA ALA A 193 7.02 -26.27 8.39
C ALA A 193 6.89 -25.38 9.63
N GLY A 194 7.84 -24.47 9.79
CA GLY A 194 8.04 -23.68 10.99
C GLY A 194 6.79 -22.90 11.38
N SER A 195 6.42 -22.99 12.66
CA SER A 195 5.53 -22.00 13.27
C SER A 195 6.11 -20.62 12.96
N ALA A 196 5.29 -19.70 12.43
CA ALA A 196 5.70 -18.32 12.23
C ALA A 196 5.90 -17.68 13.61
N VAL A 197 7.14 -17.71 14.10
CA VAL A 197 7.50 -17.22 15.42
C VAL A 197 8.22 -15.89 15.24
N VAL A 198 7.75 -14.86 15.95
CA VAL A 198 8.51 -13.61 16.08
C VAL A 198 9.77 -13.92 16.88
N SER A 199 10.94 -13.46 16.42
CA SER A 199 12.20 -13.76 17.08
C SER A 199 12.24 -13.20 18.51
N GLU A 200 12.90 -13.93 19.42
CA GLU A 200 13.11 -13.50 20.82
C GLU A 200 13.88 -12.18 20.89
N ASP A 201 14.81 -11.96 19.96
CA ASP A 201 15.58 -10.72 19.88
C ASP A 201 14.67 -9.52 19.62
N LEU A 202 13.69 -9.63 18.70
CA LEU A 202 12.74 -8.55 18.43
C LEU A 202 11.75 -8.32 19.58
N LEU A 203 11.37 -9.38 20.31
CA LEU A 203 10.55 -9.26 21.52
C LEU A 203 11.29 -8.49 22.62
N SER A 204 12.54 -8.86 22.85
CA SER A 204 13.44 -8.18 23.79
C SER A 204 13.64 -6.72 23.38
N GLU A 205 13.85 -6.47 22.10
CA GLU A 205 14.04 -5.13 21.56
C GLU A 205 12.79 -4.26 21.69
N MET A 206 11.58 -4.81 21.51
CA MET A 206 10.33 -4.08 21.76
C MET A 206 10.18 -3.68 23.22
N CYS A 207 10.56 -4.56 24.16
CA CYS A 207 10.59 -4.22 25.59
C CYS A 207 11.70 -3.20 25.88
N ARG A 208 12.87 -3.31 25.24
CA ARG A 208 13.97 -2.34 25.40
C ARG A 208 13.60 -0.96 24.88
N ALA A 209 12.79 -0.88 23.82
CA ALA A 209 12.35 0.39 23.23
C ALA A 209 11.48 1.21 24.19
N GLY A 210 10.77 0.57 25.13
CA GLY A 210 10.06 1.23 26.22
C GLY A 210 9.01 2.25 25.76
N ALA A 211 8.38 2.01 24.60
CA ALA A 211 7.47 2.95 23.93
C ALA A 211 8.05 4.37 23.72
N ALA A 212 9.37 4.48 23.56
CA ALA A 212 10.02 5.75 23.28
C ALA A 212 9.75 6.25 21.86
N GLU A 213 9.59 7.57 21.71
CA GLU A 213 9.47 8.24 20.42
C GLU A 213 10.78 8.95 20.06
N LEU A 214 11.63 8.28 19.28
CA LEU A 214 12.91 8.85 18.84
C LEU A 214 12.68 9.92 17.77
N HIS A 215 13.22 11.12 17.98
CA HIS A 215 13.05 12.25 17.06
C HIS A 215 13.37 11.92 15.60
N VAL A 216 14.45 11.19 15.35
CA VAL A 216 14.87 10.82 13.97
C VAL A 216 13.87 9.87 13.29
N VAL A 217 13.26 8.95 14.05
CA VAL A 217 12.23 8.03 13.53
C VAL A 217 10.93 8.78 13.30
N ALA A 218 10.53 9.63 14.24
CA ALA A 218 9.35 10.49 14.12
C ALA A 218 9.48 11.46 12.93
N ALA A 219 10.64 12.06 12.72
CA ALA A 219 10.91 12.96 11.58
C ALA A 219 10.81 12.22 10.23
N PHE A 220 11.36 11.01 10.13
CA PHE A 220 11.23 10.17 8.93
C PHE A 220 9.76 9.85 8.64
N MET A 221 9.04 9.32 9.64
CA MET A 221 7.62 8.97 9.49
C MET A 221 6.75 10.21 9.20
N GLY A 222 7.08 11.36 9.79
CA GLY A 222 6.42 12.63 9.50
C GLY A 222 6.57 13.05 8.04
N GLY A 223 7.74 12.85 7.42
CA GLY A 223 7.96 13.10 5.99
C GLY A 223 7.12 12.19 5.10
N VAL A 224 7.07 10.89 5.42
CA VAL A 224 6.24 9.90 4.70
C VAL A 224 4.76 10.28 4.80
N ALA A 225 4.26 10.50 6.02
CA ALA A 225 2.85 10.83 6.26
C ALA A 225 2.44 12.16 5.62
N ALA A 226 3.29 13.18 5.68
CA ALA A 226 3.03 14.47 5.03
C ALA A 226 2.90 14.32 3.51
N GLN A 227 3.79 13.55 2.88
CA GLN A 227 3.71 13.32 1.45
C GLN A 227 2.45 12.53 1.07
N GLU A 228 2.06 11.49 1.81
CA GLU A 228 0.81 10.77 1.58
C GLU A 228 -0.42 11.69 1.73
N ALA A 229 -0.43 12.59 2.72
CA ALA A 229 -1.48 13.59 2.87
C ALA A 229 -1.56 14.53 1.66
N ILE A 230 -0.42 15.01 1.13
CA ILE A 230 -0.38 15.84 -0.08
C ILE A 230 -0.98 15.10 -1.28
N LYS A 231 -0.66 13.81 -1.46
CA LYS A 231 -1.23 13.00 -2.56
C LYS A 231 -2.75 12.91 -2.47
N LEU A 232 -3.28 12.70 -1.27
CA LEU A 232 -4.74 12.61 -1.04
C LEU A 232 -5.46 13.95 -1.28
N VAL A 233 -4.90 15.05 -0.77
CA VAL A 233 -5.49 16.39 -0.92
C VAL A 233 -5.46 16.84 -2.37
N THR A 234 -4.32 16.68 -3.05
CA THR A 234 -4.15 17.14 -4.44
C THR A 234 -4.78 16.19 -5.45
N ARG A 235 -5.03 14.93 -5.06
CA ARG A 235 -5.40 13.82 -5.95
C ARG A 235 -4.37 13.63 -7.07
N GLN A 236 -3.11 13.94 -6.78
CA GLN A 236 -1.97 13.76 -7.67
C GLN A 236 -1.04 12.69 -7.10
N PHE A 237 -0.37 11.95 -7.98
CA PHE A 237 0.41 10.75 -7.65
C PHE A 237 -0.45 9.60 -7.07
N VAL A 238 0.20 8.48 -6.78
CA VAL A 238 -0.45 7.27 -6.26
C VAL A 238 -0.08 7.12 -4.78
N PRO A 239 -1.07 7.16 -3.88
CA PRO A 239 -0.87 6.83 -2.46
C PRO A 239 -0.39 5.39 -2.25
N ILE A 240 0.29 5.13 -1.14
CA ILE A 240 0.69 3.78 -0.72
C ILE A 240 -0.57 2.94 -0.50
N ALA A 241 -0.59 1.72 -1.03
CA ALA A 241 -1.67 0.76 -0.80
C ALA A 241 -1.28 -0.20 0.33
N GLY A 242 -2.03 -0.17 1.43
CA GLY A 242 -1.76 -1.01 2.61
C GLY A 242 -0.97 -0.28 3.70
N THR A 243 -0.31 -1.07 4.55
CA THR A 243 0.37 -0.62 5.77
C THR A 243 1.88 -0.56 5.54
N LEU A 244 2.46 0.63 5.62
CA LEU A 244 3.92 0.80 5.57
C LEU A 244 4.54 0.58 6.95
N ILE A 245 5.50 -0.31 7.01
CA ILE A 245 6.35 -0.54 8.18
C ILE A 245 7.74 -0.01 7.88
N TYR A 246 8.26 0.83 8.77
CA TYR A 246 9.64 1.31 8.76
C TYR A 246 10.42 0.68 9.90
N ASN A 247 11.49 -0.03 9.55
CA ASN A 247 12.42 -0.62 10.49
C ASN A 247 13.69 0.24 10.56
N ALA A 248 13.74 1.12 11.57
CA ALA A 248 14.87 2.03 11.76
C ALA A 248 16.18 1.31 12.17
N MET A 249 16.10 0.07 12.68
CA MET A 249 17.29 -0.69 13.07
C MET A 249 18.07 -1.19 11.85
N ALA A 250 17.34 -1.58 10.80
CA ALA A 250 17.90 -2.07 9.54
C ALA A 250 17.85 -1.03 8.41
N CYS A 251 17.25 0.13 8.65
CA CYS A 251 16.95 1.16 7.64
C CYS A 251 16.15 0.62 6.45
N THR A 252 15.22 -0.30 6.70
CA THR A 252 14.35 -0.90 5.67
C THR A 252 12.91 -0.42 5.79
N THR A 253 12.20 -0.42 4.67
CA THR A 253 10.76 -0.16 4.61
C THR A 253 10.06 -1.29 3.86
N THR A 254 8.93 -1.75 4.38
CA THR A 254 8.11 -2.78 3.73
C THR A 254 6.65 -2.32 3.72
N VAL A 255 5.94 -2.56 2.62
CA VAL A 255 4.49 -2.31 2.52
C VAL A 255 3.75 -3.64 2.59
N LEU A 256 2.78 -3.74 3.49
CA LEU A 256 1.98 -4.93 3.73
C LEU A 256 0.53 -4.69 3.29
N GLU A 257 0.03 -5.48 2.35
CA GLU A 257 -1.37 -5.43 1.92
C GLU A 257 -2.26 -6.34 2.79
N LEU A 258 -2.41 -5.95 4.07
CA LEU A 258 -3.06 -6.74 5.11
C LEU A 258 -4.58 -6.79 5.07
#